data_AF-A0A502MG42-F1
#
_entry.id   AF-A0A502MG42-F1
#
_cell.length_a   1.000
_cell.length_b   1.000
_cell.length_c   1.000
_cell.angle_alpha   90.00
_cell.angle_beta   90.00
_cell.angle_gamma   90.00
#
_symmetry.space_group_name_H-M   'P 1'
#
loop_
_entity.id
_entity.type
_entity.pdbx_description
1 polymer ?
#
loop_
_entity_poly.entity_id
_entity_poly.type
_entity_poly.pdbx_seq_one_letter_code
_entity_poly.pdbx_strand_id
1 'polypeptide(L)'
;MKPHRIRHQFLLEPALSEKLDNLSRDPSTTKSAIVAKAIEAFIERRGENELDRRYGVRLDRLSRDLAHVTRDAEMILESLALFIRFSITLHAHTPVPDRATQAIAQDRFDKFVEQVGRQIASGKRSIGKGKGVGGEG
;
A
#
# COMPACT_ATOMS: atom_id res chain seq x y z
N MET A 1 -45.99 -4.85 0.31
CA MET A 1 -46.04 -5.15 -1.14
C MET A 1 -45.50 -6.55 -1.36
N LYS A 2 -46.19 -7.43 -2.13
CA LYS A 2 -45.68 -8.79 -2.40
C LYS A 2 -44.37 -8.67 -3.20
N PRO A 3 -43.30 -9.38 -2.82
CA PRO A 3 -42.05 -9.32 -3.56
C PRO A 3 -42.26 -9.84 -4.98
N HIS A 4 -41.86 -9.07 -5.99
CA HIS A 4 -41.88 -9.49 -7.38
C HIS A 4 -40.87 -10.63 -7.56
N ARG A 5 -41.33 -11.81 -7.98
CA ARG A 5 -40.49 -13.00 -8.19
C ARG A 5 -40.55 -13.43 -9.64
N ILE A 6 -39.39 -13.66 -10.25
CA ILE A 6 -39.26 -14.18 -11.62
C ILE A 6 -39.00 -15.69 -11.54
N ARG A 7 -39.73 -16.48 -12.33
CA ARG A 7 -39.54 -17.94 -12.38
C ARG A 7 -38.42 -18.27 -13.36
N HIS A 8 -37.42 -19.01 -12.89
CA HIS A 8 -36.36 -19.58 -13.71
C HIS A 8 -36.57 -21.09 -13.85
N GLN A 9 -36.32 -21.64 -15.04
CA GLN A 9 -36.25 -23.07 -15.30
C GLN A 9 -34.80 -23.44 -15.63
N PHE A 10 -34.25 -24.39 -14.88
CA PHE A 10 -32.92 -24.92 -15.11
C PHE A 10 -32.90 -26.41 -14.72
N LEU A 11 -31.97 -27.14 -15.31
CA LEU A 11 -31.74 -28.55 -15.02
C LEU A 11 -30.66 -28.66 -13.95
N LEU A 12 -30.84 -29.61 -13.02
CA LEU A 12 -29.85 -29.98 -12.03
C LEU A 12 -29.43 -31.42 -12.30
N GLU A 13 -28.13 -31.69 -12.12
CA GLU A 13 -27.64 -33.06 -12.08
C GLU A 13 -28.38 -33.87 -11.00
N PRO A 14 -28.69 -35.16 -11.21
CA PRO A 14 -29.49 -35.95 -10.29
C PRO A 14 -28.96 -35.91 -8.85
N ALA A 15 -27.64 -36.06 -8.69
CA ALA A 15 -26.98 -36.01 -7.38
C ALA A 15 -27.09 -34.64 -6.67
N LEU A 16 -27.18 -33.54 -7.43
CA LEU A 16 -27.36 -32.20 -6.87
C LEU A 16 -28.83 -31.94 -6.50
N SER A 17 -29.76 -32.49 -7.29
CA SER A 17 -31.19 -32.44 -6.99
C SER A 17 -31.50 -33.15 -5.68
N GLU A 18 -30.95 -34.35 -5.44
CA GLU A 18 -31.13 -35.07 -4.18
C GLU A 18 -30.63 -34.27 -2.97
N LYS A 19 -29.48 -33.60 -3.11
CA LYS A 19 -28.93 -32.74 -2.04
C LYS A 19 -29.82 -31.54 -1.75
N LEU A 20 -30.36 -30.90 -2.78
CA LEU A 20 -31.30 -29.79 -2.62
C LEU A 20 -32.60 -30.25 -1.93
N ASP A 21 -33.09 -31.43 -2.30
CA ASP A 21 -34.28 -32.03 -1.70
C ASP A 21 -34.08 -32.28 -0.21
N ASN A 22 -32.92 -32.85 0.16
CA ASN A 22 -32.53 -33.07 1.54
C ASN A 22 -32.43 -31.78 2.35
N LEU A 23 -31.88 -30.70 1.77
CA LEU A 23 -31.78 -29.39 2.41
C LEU A 23 -33.15 -28.71 2.61
N SER A 24 -34.12 -29.02 1.75
CA SER A 24 -35.48 -28.47 1.80
C SER A 24 -36.48 -29.27 2.65
N ARG A 25 -36.02 -30.29 3.39
CA ARG A 25 -36.87 -31.11 4.25
C ARG A 25 -37.44 -30.35 5.46
N ASP A 26 -36.81 -29.24 5.82
CA ASP A 26 -37.24 -28.39 6.92
C ASP A 26 -38.45 -27.54 6.50
N PRO A 27 -39.59 -27.57 7.22
CA PRO A 27 -40.82 -26.86 6.85
C PRO A 27 -40.65 -25.34 6.71
N SER A 28 -39.60 -24.79 7.33
CA SER A 28 -39.28 -23.37 7.33
C SER A 28 -38.61 -22.89 6.04
N THR A 29 -38.11 -23.79 5.17
CA THR A 29 -37.25 -23.40 4.05
C THR A 29 -37.66 -24.06 2.73
N THR A 30 -37.92 -23.25 1.71
CA THR A 30 -38.26 -23.75 0.36
C THR A 30 -37.03 -23.96 -0.51
N LYS A 31 -37.09 -24.88 -1.48
CA LYS A 31 -36.03 -25.09 -2.48
C LYS A 31 -35.61 -23.78 -3.17
N SER A 32 -36.59 -22.93 -3.54
CA SER A 32 -36.32 -21.63 -4.15
C SER A 32 -35.58 -20.67 -3.21
N ALA A 33 -35.86 -20.70 -1.90
CA ALA A 33 -35.14 -19.87 -0.93
C ALA A 33 -33.69 -20.32 -0.75
N ILE A 34 -33.44 -21.64 -0.75
CA ILE A 34 -32.09 -22.21 -0.68
C ILE A 34 -31.29 -21.82 -1.92
N VAL A 35 -31.88 -22.00 -3.11
CA VAL A 35 -31.21 -21.64 -4.38
C VAL A 35 -30.94 -20.13 -4.45
N ALA A 36 -31.88 -19.29 -4.04
CA ALA A 36 -31.68 -17.84 -4.02
C ALA A 36 -30.48 -17.45 -3.13
N LYS A 37 -30.42 -17.98 -1.89
CA LYS A 37 -29.28 -17.76 -0.99
C LYS A 37 -27.97 -18.29 -1.55
N ALA A 38 -27.99 -19.45 -2.20
CA ALA A 38 -26.80 -20.04 -2.80
C ALA A 38 -26.27 -19.19 -3.95
N ILE A 39 -27.15 -18.65 -4.80
CA ILE A 39 -26.78 -17.75 -5.90
C ILE A 39 -26.23 -16.44 -5.36
N GLU A 40 -26.88 -15.85 -4.36
CA GLU A 40 -26.42 -14.62 -3.70
C GLU A 40 -25.01 -14.80 -3.11
N ALA A 41 -24.81 -15.84 -2.29
CA ALA A 41 -23.51 -16.17 -1.73
C ALA A 41 -22.45 -16.50 -2.79
N PHE A 42 -22.85 -17.13 -3.91
CA PHE A 42 -21.93 -17.39 -5.02
C PHE A 42 -21.50 -16.10 -5.73
N ILE A 43 -22.43 -15.18 -5.96
CA ILE A 43 -22.14 -13.88 -6.57
C ILE A 43 -21.24 -13.05 -5.65
N GLU A 44 -21.53 -12.99 -4.36
CA GLU A 44 -20.71 -12.29 -3.36
C GLU A 44 -19.28 -12.85 -3.32
N ARG A 45 -19.13 -14.17 -3.15
CA ARG A 45 -17.81 -14.83 -3.16
C ARG A 45 -17.06 -14.62 -4.47
N ARG A 46 -17.77 -14.61 -5.60
CA ARG A 46 -17.16 -14.34 -6.91
C ARG A 46 -16.71 -12.89 -7.01
N GLY A 47 -17.47 -11.94 -6.44
CA GLY A 47 -17.09 -10.54 -6.34
C GLY A 47 -15.82 -10.35 -5.51
N GLU A 48 -15.75 -10.95 -4.32
CA GLU A 48 -14.56 -10.95 -3.47
C GLU A 48 -13.34 -11.53 -4.19
N ASN A 49 -13.50 -12.72 -4.81
CA ASN A 49 -12.42 -13.35 -5.57
C ASN A 49 -11.96 -12.52 -6.78
N GLU A 50 -12.87 -11.82 -7.46
CA GLU A 50 -12.50 -10.95 -8.59
C GLU A 50 -11.75 -9.70 -8.12
N LEU A 51 -12.12 -9.13 -6.97
CA LEU A 51 -11.40 -8.02 -6.38
C LEU A 51 -10.00 -8.44 -5.93
N ASP A 52 -9.87 -9.58 -5.25
CA ASP A 52 -8.57 -10.11 -4.85
C ASP A 52 -7.70 -10.45 -6.07
N ARG A 53 -8.28 -11.04 -7.11
CA ARG A 53 -7.55 -11.33 -8.35
C ARG A 53 -7.11 -10.06 -9.08
N ARG A 54 -7.94 -9.01 -9.06
CA ARG A 54 -7.67 -7.76 -9.77
C ARG A 54 -6.73 -6.83 -9.02
N TYR A 55 -6.77 -6.84 -7.68
CA TYR A 55 -6.07 -5.88 -6.84
C TYR A 55 -5.05 -6.50 -5.87
N GLY A 56 -5.14 -7.79 -5.53
CA GLY A 56 -4.26 -8.46 -4.57
C GLY A 56 -2.78 -8.29 -4.90
N VAL A 57 -2.37 -8.58 -6.14
CA VAL A 57 -0.97 -8.40 -6.57
C VAL A 57 -0.51 -6.94 -6.46
N ARG A 58 -1.40 -5.98 -6.72
CA ARG A 58 -1.08 -4.54 -6.61
C ARG A 58 -0.95 -4.12 -5.14
N LEU A 59 -1.83 -4.59 -4.28
CA LEU A 59 -1.79 -4.34 -2.83
C LEU A 59 -0.56 -4.97 -2.19
N ASP A 60 -0.19 -6.18 -2.57
CA ASP A 60 1.03 -6.83 -2.12
C ASP A 60 2.28 -6.03 -2.50
N ARG A 61 2.31 -5.51 -3.74
CA ARG A 61 3.41 -4.64 -4.18
C ARG A 61 3.46 -3.35 -3.37
N LEU A 62 2.33 -2.68 -3.17
CA LEU A 62 2.25 -1.47 -2.35
C LEU A 62 2.69 -1.72 -0.90
N SER A 63 2.31 -2.87 -0.32
CA SER A 63 2.72 -3.27 1.03
C SER A 63 4.24 -3.45 1.12
N ARG A 64 4.86 -4.08 0.11
CA ARG A 64 6.33 -4.21 0.03
C ARG A 64 7.01 -2.86 -0.14
N ASP A 65 6.50 -2.01 -1.02
CA ASP A 65 7.05 -0.68 -1.24
C ASP A 65 6.98 0.17 0.04
N LEU A 66 5.87 0.09 0.80
CA LEU A 66 5.76 0.73 2.11
C LEU A 66 6.76 0.17 3.11
N ALA A 67 6.93 -1.15 3.17
CA ALA A 67 7.93 -1.76 4.05
C ALA A 67 9.36 -1.32 3.71
N HIS A 68 9.67 -1.15 2.42
CA HIS A 68 10.94 -0.58 1.97
C HIS A 68 11.12 0.86 2.42
N VAL A 69 10.09 1.71 2.24
CA VAL A 69 10.13 3.12 2.69
C VAL A 69 10.33 3.21 4.19
N THR A 70 9.66 2.38 4.99
CA THR A 70 9.85 2.34 6.44
C THR A 70 11.28 1.99 6.81
N ARG A 71 11.87 0.98 6.17
CA ARG A 71 13.27 0.60 6.40
C ARG A 71 14.24 1.71 6.00
N ASP A 72 14.01 2.37 4.86
CA ASP A 72 14.85 3.48 4.42
C ASP A 72 14.75 4.66 5.41
N ALA A 73 13.56 4.93 5.94
CA ALA A 73 13.35 5.96 6.96
C ALA A 73 14.06 5.63 8.28
N GLU A 74 14.00 4.38 8.74
CA GLU A 74 14.75 3.90 9.91
C GLU A 74 16.26 4.08 9.72
N MET A 75 16.79 3.67 8.56
CA MET A 75 18.21 3.82 8.23
C MET A 75 18.64 5.29 8.20
N ILE A 76 17.81 6.19 7.65
CA ILE A 76 18.07 7.63 7.66
C ILE A 76 18.07 8.16 9.10
N LEU A 77 17.12 7.73 9.94
CA LEU A 77 17.03 8.15 11.34
C LEU A 77 18.25 7.71 12.15
N GLU A 78 18.70 6.47 11.98
CA GLU A 78 19.93 5.96 12.60
C GLU A 78 21.16 6.74 12.13
N SER A 79 21.27 6.98 10.83
CA SER A 79 22.37 7.75 10.24
C SER A 79 22.39 9.18 10.77
N LEU A 80 21.22 9.81 10.91
CA LEU A 80 21.07 11.15 11.46
C LEU A 80 21.45 11.19 12.95
N ALA A 81 21.01 10.20 13.74
CA ALA A 81 21.37 10.10 15.15
C ALA A 81 22.89 9.96 15.34
N LEU A 82 23.54 9.13 14.51
CA LEU A 82 25.00 9.00 14.49
C LEU A 82 25.69 10.30 14.08
N PHE A 83 25.19 10.98 13.04
CA PHE A 83 25.70 12.26 12.59
C PHE A 83 25.59 13.32 13.69
N ILE A 84 24.42 13.48 14.33
CA ILE A 84 24.22 14.44 15.42
C ILE A 84 25.17 14.14 16.58
N ARG A 85 25.29 12.87 16.99
CA ARG A 85 26.22 12.48 18.05
C ARG A 85 27.65 12.85 17.68
N PHE A 86 28.08 12.54 16.46
CA PHE A 86 29.39 12.91 15.96
C PHE A 86 29.60 14.43 15.94
N SER A 87 28.63 15.21 15.45
CA SER A 87 28.70 16.68 15.43
C SER A 87 28.82 17.27 16.84
N ILE A 88 28.06 16.77 17.81
CA ILE A 88 28.15 17.21 19.21
C ILE A 88 29.55 16.89 19.77
N THR A 89 30.04 15.67 19.54
CA THR A 89 31.40 15.29 19.98
C THR A 89 32.47 16.19 19.35
N LEU A 90 32.35 16.48 18.06
CA LEU A 90 33.30 17.32 17.34
C LEU A 90 33.32 18.77 17.86
N HIS A 91 32.14 19.29 18.23
CA HIS A 91 31.98 20.68 18.68
C HIS A 91 31.96 20.87 20.21
N ALA A 92 32.18 19.82 21.00
CA ALA A 92 32.04 19.83 22.46
C ALA A 92 32.88 20.92 23.18
N HIS A 93 33.99 21.35 22.58
CA HIS A 93 34.88 22.38 23.13
C HIS A 93 34.84 23.70 22.36
N THR A 94 33.94 23.83 21.37
CA THR A 94 33.82 25.05 20.57
C THR A 94 33.03 26.11 21.35
N PRO A 95 33.54 27.35 21.48
CA PRO A 95 32.79 28.43 22.12
C PRO A 95 31.52 28.78 21.33
N VAL A 96 30.51 29.30 22.03
CA VAL A 96 29.26 29.73 21.40
C VAL A 96 29.56 30.84 20.39
N PRO A 97 29.14 30.71 19.12
CA PRO A 97 29.40 31.72 18.09
C PRO A 97 28.73 33.05 18.43
N ASP A 98 29.39 34.15 18.08
CA ASP A 98 28.83 35.50 18.24
C ASP A 98 27.67 35.77 17.27
N ARG A 99 26.94 36.88 17.46
CA ARG A 99 25.75 37.19 16.65
C ARG A 99 26.08 37.34 15.16
N ALA A 100 27.25 37.88 14.82
CA ALA A 100 27.67 38.03 13.43
C ALA A 100 27.89 36.66 12.77
N THR A 101 28.57 35.74 13.46
CA THR A 101 28.80 34.37 12.97
C THR A 101 27.48 33.59 12.86
N GLN A 102 26.56 33.74 13.82
CA GLN A 102 25.23 33.13 13.75
C GLN A 102 24.44 33.62 12.52
N ALA A 103 24.47 34.93 12.24
CA ALA A 103 23.79 35.49 11.07
C ALA A 103 24.35 34.94 9.75
N ILE A 104 25.67 34.79 9.66
CA ILE A 104 26.33 34.16 8.49
C ILE A 104 25.93 32.69 8.35
N ALA A 105 25.87 31.95 9.47
CA ALA A 105 25.44 30.55 9.46
C ALA A 105 23.99 30.40 8.98
N GLN A 106 23.10 31.30 9.42
CA GLN A 106 21.72 31.33 8.97
C GLN A 106 21.60 31.61 7.46
N ASP A 107 22.28 32.64 6.94
CA ASP A 107 22.29 32.94 5.50
C ASP A 107 22.79 31.75 4.66
N ARG A 108 23.83 31.05 5.13
CA ARG A 108 24.33 29.83 4.47
C ARG A 108 23.30 28.70 4.50
N PHE A 109 22.59 28.52 5.61
CA PHE A 109 21.54 27.52 5.72
C PHE A 109 20.36 27.82 4.79
N ASP A 110 19.92 29.07 4.72
CA ASP A 110 18.81 29.49 3.86
C ASP A 110 19.15 29.23 2.38
N LYS A 111 20.39 29.55 1.95
CA LYS A 111 20.88 29.23 0.59
C LYS A 111 20.93 27.74 0.31
N PHE A 112 21.32 26.93 1.30
CA PHE A 112 21.29 25.47 1.19
C PHE A 112 19.86 24.96 0.99
N VAL A 113 18.91 25.42 1.80
CA VAL A 113 17.48 25.05 1.69
C VAL A 113 16.94 25.42 0.32
N GLU A 114 17.25 26.62 -0.18
CA GLU A 114 16.84 27.08 -1.50
C GLU A 114 17.40 26.16 -2.61
N GLN A 115 18.67 25.76 -2.52
CA GLN A 115 19.28 24.82 -3.46
C GLN A 115 18.62 23.44 -3.43
N VAL A 116 18.32 22.92 -2.24
CA VAL A 116 17.59 21.64 -2.08
C VAL A 116 16.20 21.75 -2.70
N GLY A 117 15.48 22.84 -2.44
CA GLY A 117 14.16 23.12 -3.02
C GLY A 117 14.20 23.12 -4.56
N ARG A 118 15.18 23.81 -5.16
CA ARG A 118 15.40 23.79 -6.61
C ARG A 118 15.70 22.37 -7.13
N GLN A 119 16.51 21.59 -6.41
CA GLN A 119 16.84 20.22 -6.81
C GLN A 119 15.59 19.33 -6.80
N ILE A 120 14.76 19.40 -5.76
CA ILE A 120 13.49 18.66 -5.66
C ILE A 120 12.55 19.07 -6.78
N ALA A 121 12.34 20.37 -7.00
CA ALA A 121 11.48 20.89 -8.06
C ALA A 121 11.96 20.48 -9.47
N SER A 122 13.27 20.31 -9.65
CA SER A 122 13.85 19.86 -10.93
C SER A 122 13.61 18.38 -11.24
N GLY A 123 13.20 17.57 -10.24
CA GLY A 123 13.02 16.12 -10.36
C GLY A 123 14.31 15.33 -10.62
N LYS A 124 15.47 15.98 -10.68
CA LYS A 124 16.76 15.34 -10.91
C LYS A 124 17.26 14.75 -9.60
N ARG A 125 17.66 13.47 -9.60
CA ARG A 125 18.37 12.88 -8.45
C ARG A 125 19.82 13.35 -8.46
N SER A 126 20.24 14.08 -7.43
CA SER A 126 21.65 14.48 -7.24
C SER A 126 22.51 13.35 -6.66
N ILE A 127 21.89 12.44 -5.90
CA ILE A 127 22.53 11.28 -5.30
C ILE A 127 22.08 10.04 -6.09
N GLY A 128 23.03 9.27 -6.60
CA GLY A 128 22.76 8.05 -7.37
C GLY A 128 22.52 8.29 -8.87
N LYS A 129 23.49 8.86 -9.58
CA LYS A 129 23.61 8.62 -11.03
C LYS A 129 24.15 7.19 -11.19
N GLY A 130 23.27 6.20 -11.13
CA GLY A 130 23.61 4.85 -11.55
C GLY A 130 24.14 4.93 -12.98
N LYS A 131 25.41 4.57 -13.18
CA LYS A 131 25.95 4.27 -14.50
C LYS A 131 25.02 3.21 -15.11
N GLY A 132 24.12 3.61 -16.01
CA GLY A 132 23.65 2.72 -17.06
C GLY A 132 24.87 2.41 -17.91
N VAL A 133 25.62 1.37 -17.53
CA VAL A 133 26.59 0.73 -18.41
C VAL A 133 25.78 0.31 -19.64
N GLY A 134 26.12 0.90 -20.77
CA GLY A 134 25.53 0.59 -22.06
C GLY A 134 25.66 -0.89 -22.35
N GLY A 135 24.59 -1.46 -22.89
CA GLY A 135 24.70 -2.69 -23.64
C GLY A 135 25.56 -2.42 -24.88
N GLU A 136 26.74 -3.03 -24.91
CA GLU A 136 27.48 -3.34 -26.12
C GLU A 136 27.65 -4.85 -26.15
N GLY A 137 27.35 -5.46 -27.31
CA GLY A 137 27.58 -6.88 -27.61
C GLY A 137 26.34 -7.62 -28.05
#